data_AF-A0AAD9FHF2-F1
#
_entry.id   AF-A0AAD9FHF2-F1
#
_cell.length_a   1.000
_cell.length_b   1.000
_cell.length_c   1.000
_cell.angle_alpha   90.00
_cell.angle_beta   90.00
_cell.angle_gamma   90.00
#
_symmetry.space_group_name_H-M   'P 1'
#
loop_
_entity.id
_entity.type
_entity.pdbx_description
1 polymer ?
#
loop_
_entity_poly.entity_id
_entity_poly.type
_entity_poly.pdbx_seq_one_letter_code
_entity_poly.pdbx_strand_id
1 'polypeptide(L)'
;MSFEQGGSTFVPVKVSRLVLRSMSRRDVLIKRWPRPLKWEYFRSLLPDVSITMCPTCFKMFHSEDYELLVLQHNCCPYCRRPIDEPN
;
A
#
# COMPACT_ATOMS: atom_id res chain seq x y z
N MET A 1 7.21 -7.97 -16.79
CA MET A 1 7.88 -8.77 -15.74
C MET A 1 6.82 -9.68 -15.13
N SER A 2 6.78 -10.93 -15.55
CA SER A 2 5.85 -11.93 -15.00
C SER A 2 6.47 -12.50 -13.72
N PHE A 3 5.75 -12.39 -12.60
CA PHE A 3 6.19 -12.86 -11.29
C PHE A 3 5.55 -14.21 -10.98
N GLU A 4 5.98 -15.26 -11.68
CA GLU A 4 5.55 -16.62 -11.36
C GLU A 4 6.53 -17.21 -10.33
N GLN A 5 6.33 -16.89 -9.05
CA GLN A 5 7.07 -17.53 -7.96
C GLN A 5 6.39 -18.86 -7.59
N GLY A 6 6.70 -19.91 -8.33
CA GLY A 6 6.32 -21.30 -8.03
C GLY A 6 7.15 -21.94 -6.91
N GLY A 7 7.42 -21.22 -5.82
CA GLY A 7 8.21 -21.69 -4.68
C GLY A 7 7.67 -21.18 -3.34
N SER A 8 7.73 -22.01 -2.30
CA SER A 8 7.22 -21.71 -0.94
C SER A 8 8.00 -20.63 -0.17
N THR A 9 9.14 -20.17 -0.70
CA THR A 9 10.00 -19.16 -0.08
C THR A 9 9.84 -17.82 -0.78
N PHE A 10 9.45 -16.81 -0.02
CA PHE A 10 9.32 -15.44 -0.52
C PHE A 10 10.70 -14.85 -0.85
N VAL A 11 10.87 -14.39 -2.08
CA VAL A 11 12.06 -13.63 -2.50
C VAL A 11 11.62 -12.23 -2.94
N PRO A 12 12.01 -11.16 -2.22
CA PRO A 12 11.60 -9.82 -2.57
C PRO A 12 12.29 -9.37 -3.86
N VAL A 13 11.52 -8.69 -4.71
CA VAL A 13 12.03 -8.06 -5.92
C VAL A 13 12.92 -6.88 -5.52
N LYS A 14 14.21 -6.96 -5.85
CA LYS A 14 15.16 -5.87 -5.62
C LYS A 14 15.28 -5.01 -6.87
N VAL A 15 15.08 -3.71 -6.72
CA VAL A 15 15.26 -2.74 -7.80
C VAL A 15 16.17 -1.60 -7.36
N SER A 16 16.88 -1.00 -8.31
CA SER A 16 17.72 0.17 -8.03
C SER A 16 16.86 1.43 -7.81
N ARG A 17 17.46 2.48 -7.24
CA ARG A 17 16.82 3.79 -7.11
C ARG A 17 16.35 4.35 -8.46
N LEU A 18 17.11 4.13 -9.52
CA LEU A 18 16.76 4.58 -10.86
C LEU A 18 15.51 3.87 -11.38
N VAL A 19 15.47 2.54 -11.23
CA VAL A 19 14.31 1.73 -11.64
C VAL A 19 13.07 2.08 -10.82
N LEU A 20 13.19 2.26 -9.49
CA LEU A 20 12.06 2.68 -8.65
C LEU A 20 11.50 4.04 -9.10
N ARG A 21 12.36 4.97 -9.49
CA ARG A 21 11.94 6.31 -9.99
C ARG A 21 11.28 6.26 -11.36
N SER A 22 11.56 5.25 -12.18
CA SER A 22 10.91 5.09 -13.48
C SER A 22 9.58 4.32 -13.41
N MET A 23 9.25 3.72 -12.26
CA MET A 23 7.95 3.08 -12.05
C MET A 23 6.82 4.13 -11.95
N SER A 24 5.63 3.75 -12.40
CA SER A 24 4.42 4.54 -12.20
C SER A 24 4.16 4.74 -10.71
N ARG A 25 3.86 5.98 -10.30
CA ARG A 25 3.47 6.29 -8.91
C ARG A 25 2.19 5.57 -8.48
N ARG A 26 1.32 5.22 -9.44
CA ARG A 26 0.07 4.47 -9.18
C ARG A 26 0.36 3.01 -8.79
N ASP A 27 1.48 2.47 -9.26
CA ASP A 27 1.80 1.06 -9.08
C ASP A 27 2.72 0.83 -7.87
N VAL A 28 3.21 1.90 -7.23
CA VAL A 28 4.18 1.81 -6.13
C VAL A 28 3.60 2.42 -4.86
N LEU A 29 3.43 1.59 -3.84
CA LEU A 29 3.00 1.99 -2.51
C LEU A 29 4.19 1.99 -1.56
N ILE A 30 4.32 3.02 -0.72
CA ILE A 30 5.47 3.21 0.17
C ILE A 30 4.97 3.41 1.60
N LYS A 31 5.28 2.47 2.50
CA LYS A 31 5.08 2.68 3.94
C LYS A 31 6.27 3.42 4.51
N ARG A 32 6.07 4.71 4.79
CA ARG A 32 7.11 5.60 5.29
C ARG A 32 7.13 5.60 6.81
N TRP A 33 7.49 4.46 7.39
CA TRP A 33 7.59 4.34 8.84
C TRP A 33 8.59 5.37 9.40
N PRO A 34 8.30 5.99 10.56
CA PRO A 34 9.26 6.83 11.25
C PRO A 34 10.44 5.97 11.76
N ARG A 35 11.57 6.64 12.03
CA ARG A 35 12.73 5.97 12.63
C ARG A 35 12.32 5.31 13.96
N PRO A 36 12.87 4.12 14.29
CA PRO A 36 13.98 3.41 13.65
C PRO A 36 13.58 2.45 12.52
N LEU A 37 12.30 2.37 12.16
CA LEU A 37 11.81 1.40 11.20
C LEU A 37 12.21 1.79 9.76
N LYS A 38 12.49 0.77 8.95
CA LYS A 38 12.82 0.95 7.53
C LYS A 38 11.55 1.16 6.72
N TRP A 39 11.66 1.94 5.64
CA TRP A 39 10.57 2.08 4.68
C TRP A 39 10.32 0.75 3.96
N GLU A 40 9.05 0.44 3.73
CA GLU A 40 8.64 -0.73 2.97
C GLU A 40 8.03 -0.30 1.63
N TYR A 41 8.34 -1.05 0.58
CA TYR A 41 7.91 -0.76 -0.79
C TYR A 41 7.12 -1.94 -1.33
N PHE A 42 5.97 -1.63 -1.91
CA PHE A 42 5.08 -2.61 -2.50
C PHE A 42 4.76 -2.19 -3.93
N ARG A 43 4.63 -3.18 -4.83
CA ARG A 43 4.20 -2.96 -6.20
C ARG A 43 2.81 -3.56 -6.38
N SER A 44 1.85 -2.79 -6.88
CA SER A 44 0.58 -3.36 -7.33
C SER A 44 0.81 -4.23 -8.55
N LEU A 45 0.30 -5.47 -8.51
CA LEU A 45 0.32 -6.40 -9.65
C LEU A 45 -0.97 -6.36 -10.45
N LEU A 46 -2.01 -5.72 -9.91
CA LEU A 46 -3.34 -5.62 -10.50
C LEU A 46 -3.61 -4.14 -10.82
N PRO A 47 -3.36 -3.70 -12.07
CA PRO A 47 -3.51 -2.29 -12.43
C PRO A 47 -4.98 -1.82 -12.36
N ASP A 48 -5.93 -2.73 -12.55
CA ASP A 48 -7.36 -2.43 -12.54
C ASP A 48 -7.96 -2.38 -11.12
N VAL A 49 -7.19 -2.80 -10.10
CA VAL A 49 -7.60 -2.76 -8.71
C VAL A 49 -6.87 -1.62 -8.01
N SER A 50 -7.60 -0.53 -7.76
CA SER A 50 -7.07 0.62 -7.03
C SER A 50 -6.87 0.28 -5.56
N ILE A 51 -5.72 0.67 -4.99
CA ILE A 51 -5.39 0.45 -3.59
C ILE A 51 -5.33 1.77 -2.84
N THR A 52 -6.07 1.85 -1.73
CA THR A 52 -5.98 2.94 -0.75
C THR A 52 -5.17 2.49 0.46
N MET A 53 -4.21 3.33 0.88
CA MET A 53 -3.41 3.08 2.08
C MET A 53 -3.76 4.10 3.16
N CYS A 54 -4.12 3.62 4.35
CA CYS A 54 -4.38 4.48 5.50
C CYS A 54 -3.08 5.25 5.89
N PRO A 55 -3.11 6.59 6.03
CA PRO A 55 -1.92 7.38 6.32
C PRO A 55 -1.36 7.14 7.74
N THR A 56 -2.17 6.55 8.63
CA THR A 56 -1.82 6.36 10.04
C THR A 56 -1.31 4.96 10.34
N CYS A 57 -2.08 3.94 9.95
CA CYS A 57 -1.70 2.55 10.23
C CYS A 57 -1.02 1.84 9.04
N PHE A 58 -0.91 2.52 7.90
CA PHE A 58 -0.32 1.99 6.65
C PHE A 58 -0.92 0.66 6.17
N LYS A 59 -2.13 0.31 6.61
CA LYS A 59 -2.90 -0.80 6.03
C LYS A 59 -3.39 -0.39 4.64
N MET A 60 -3.36 -1.36 3.74
CA MET A 60 -3.74 -1.23 2.34
C MET A 60 -5.04 -1.99 2.13
N PHE A 61 -5.93 -1.40 1.35
CA PHE A 61 -7.27 -1.91 1.08
C PHE A 61 -7.57 -1.73 -0.40
N HIS A 62 -8.46 -2.55 -0.96
CA HIS A 62 -9.10 -2.16 -2.21
C HIS A 62 -9.87 -0.86 -1.98
N SER A 63 -9.77 0.09 -2.91
CA SER A 63 -10.30 1.44 -2.67
C SER A 63 -11.81 1.43 -2.53
N GLU A 64 -12.51 0.62 -3.34
CA GLU A 64 -13.96 0.47 -3.28
C GLU A 64 -14.44 -0.02 -1.90
N ASP A 65 -13.82 -1.09 -1.37
CA ASP A 65 -14.15 -1.60 -0.02
C ASP A 65 -13.83 -0.57 1.07
N TYR A 66 -12.71 0.14 0.94
CA TYR A 66 -12.33 1.17 1.90
C TYR A 66 -13.31 2.34 1.91
N GLU A 67 -13.68 2.85 0.73
CA GLU A 67 -14.64 3.94 0.58
C GLU A 67 -16.01 3.56 1.14
N LEU A 68 -16.50 2.36 0.84
CA LEU A 68 -17.76 1.86 1.37
C LEU A 68 -17.75 1.81 2.91
N LEU A 69 -16.72 1.20 3.50
CA LEU A 69 -16.62 1.07 4.96
C LEU A 69 -16.41 2.42 5.64
N VAL A 70 -15.67 3.34 5.01
CA VAL A 70 -15.53 4.72 5.49
C VAL A 70 -16.86 5.46 5.46
N LEU A 71 -17.65 5.34 4.39
CA LEU A 71 -18.97 5.97 4.32
C LEU A 71 -19.91 5.44 5.41
N GLN A 72 -19.81 4.16 5.76
CA GLN A 72 -20.65 3.53 6.79
C GLN A 72 -20.23 3.87 8.22
N HIS A 73 -18.92 3.98 8.48
CA HIS A 73 -18.38 4.03 9.84
C HIS A 73 -17.58 5.29 10.16
N ASN A 74 -17.37 6.17 9.18
CA ASN A 74 -16.60 7.42 9.27
C ASN A 74 -15.18 7.26 9.85
N CYS A 75 -14.55 6.10 9.67
CA CYS A 75 -13.23 5.80 10.20
C CYS A 75 -12.49 4.74 9.37
N CYS A 76 -11.17 4.62 9.56
CA CYS A 76 -10.39 3.54 8.98
C CYS A 76 -10.90 2.16 9.46
N PRO A 77 -11.15 1.20 8.56
CA PRO A 77 -11.70 -0.12 8.93
C PRO A 77 -10.76 -0.98 9.79
N TYR A 78 -9.48 -0.61 9.90
CA TYR A 78 -8.51 -1.31 10.74
C TYR A 78 -8.20 -0.59 12.04
N CYS A 79 -7.62 0.61 11.97
CA CYS A 79 -7.20 1.34 13.18
C CYS A 79 -8.32 2.20 13.79
N ARG A 80 -9.49 2.29 13.16
CA ARG A 80 -10.65 3.08 13.59
C ARG A 80 -10.38 4.58 13.77
N ARG A 81 -9.28 5.09 13.22
CA ARG A 81 -9.02 6.53 13.20
C ARG A 81 -10.12 7.25 12.38
N PRO A 82 -10.76 8.30 12.92
CA PRO A 82 -11.70 9.12 12.17
C PRO A 82 -11.05 9.76 10.94
N ILE A 83 -11.82 9.98 9.88
CA ILE A 83 -11.30 10.57 8.62
C ILE A 83 -10.97 12.06 8.76
N ASP A 84 -11.74 12.79 9.57
CA ASP A 84 -11.53 14.23 9.81
C ASP A 84 -10.35 14.57 10.74
N GLU A 85 -9.68 13.56 11.33
CA GLU A 85 -8.60 13.83 12.26
C GLU A 85 -7.27 14.05 11.51
N PRO A 86 -6.59 15.22 11.68
CA PRO A 86 -5.36 15.53 10.95
C PRO A 86 -4.22 14.57 11.31
N ASN A 87 -3.46 14.12 10.30
CA ASN A 87 -2.40 13.12 10.45
C ASN A 87 -1.11 13.64 11.08
#